data_AF-A0A8J3WHG4-F1
#
_entry.id   AF-A0A8J3WHG4-F1
#
_cell.length_a   1.000
_cell.length_b   1.000
_cell.length_c   1.000
_cell.angle_alpha   90.00
_cell.angle_beta   90.00
_cell.angle_gamma   90.00
#
_symmetry.space_group_name_H-M   'P 1'
#
loop_
_entity.id
_entity.type
_entity.pdbx_description
1 polymer ?
#
loop_
_entity_poly.entity_id
_entity_poly.type
_entity_poly.pdbx_seq_one_letter_code
_entity_poly.pdbx_strand_id
1 'polypeptide(L)'
;MWAAFDPESGPQIRARPPDGGTPSTLVRQAAGRASGTSIAGDDVAWSEETPEGELGLRLKRGDAAPVNLTADAGSHGYQASIKDGGLAFTRGRFEDESFHSAPVIYGLATGTRVELPEVPSTGPFPSDSRWPRLAGPYMLWLYDADGEGRSGVMRAALDGSGMTPIVRDGPEAPSASRLDASDQVATIIVEPPRDGTDGNEDLPKLFQVPVTGGELQRYSCNRDTSPCPPRARALAWSGSTAPPPTSTR
;
A
#
# COMPACT_ATOMS: atom_id res chain seq x y z
N MET A 1 -11.56 -7.66 -6.36
CA MET A 1 -11.20 -7.16 -7.71
C MET A 1 -9.69 -7.31 -7.89
N TRP A 2 -9.19 -7.42 -9.10
CA TRP A 2 -7.77 -7.54 -9.39
C TRP A 2 -7.46 -7.06 -10.82
N ALA A 3 -6.20 -6.73 -11.07
CA ALA A 3 -5.68 -6.60 -12.42
C ALA A 3 -5.39 -7.98 -13.00
N ALA A 4 -5.84 -8.23 -14.23
CA ALA A 4 -5.65 -9.47 -14.97
C ALA A 4 -5.04 -9.15 -16.34
N PHE A 5 -4.48 -10.15 -17.01
CA PHE A 5 -4.06 -10.06 -18.40
C PHE A 5 -4.78 -11.14 -19.20
N ASP A 6 -5.42 -10.74 -20.28
CA ASP A 6 -6.04 -11.63 -21.25
C ASP A 6 -5.22 -11.57 -22.55
N PRO A 7 -4.77 -12.70 -23.12
CA PRO A 7 -3.91 -12.67 -24.31
C PRO A 7 -4.56 -12.05 -25.55
N GLU A 8 -5.89 -12.11 -25.67
CA GLU A 8 -6.62 -11.62 -26.85
C GLU A 8 -7.01 -10.15 -26.70
N SER A 9 -7.41 -9.75 -25.49
CA SER A 9 -7.96 -8.43 -25.21
C SER A 9 -7.05 -7.52 -24.40
N GLY A 10 -5.96 -8.04 -23.80
CA GLY A 10 -4.94 -7.29 -23.09
C GLY A 10 -5.21 -7.11 -21.58
N PRO A 11 -4.63 -6.06 -20.94
CA PRO A 11 -4.77 -5.82 -19.50
C PRO A 11 -6.20 -5.45 -19.08
N GLN A 12 -6.71 -6.08 -18.03
CA GLN A 12 -8.09 -5.94 -17.56
C GLN A 12 -8.16 -5.65 -16.06
N ILE A 13 -9.21 -4.93 -15.64
CA ILE A 13 -9.65 -4.89 -14.25
C ILE A 13 -10.88 -5.77 -14.10
N ARG A 14 -10.81 -6.78 -13.23
CA ARG A 14 -11.88 -7.76 -13.00
C ARG A 14 -12.36 -7.79 -11.57
N ALA A 15 -13.66 -7.96 -11.37
CA ALA A 15 -14.28 -8.15 -10.07
C ALA A 15 -14.85 -9.56 -9.94
N ARG A 16 -14.89 -10.06 -8.71
CA ARG A 16 -15.61 -11.28 -8.34
C ARG A 16 -16.47 -10.95 -7.13
N PRO A 17 -17.71 -11.47 -7.05
CA PRO A 17 -18.51 -11.36 -5.84
C PRO A 17 -17.78 -11.91 -4.60
N PRO A 18 -18.05 -11.37 -3.39
CA PRO A 18 -17.41 -11.81 -2.16
C PRO A 18 -17.64 -13.28 -1.79
N ASP A 19 -18.75 -13.86 -2.26
CA ASP A 19 -19.08 -15.28 -2.07
C ASP A 19 -18.24 -16.23 -2.95
N GLY A 20 -17.34 -15.68 -3.77
CA GLY A 20 -16.49 -16.45 -4.66
C GLY A 20 -17.20 -16.93 -5.94
N GLY A 21 -18.40 -16.45 -6.21
CA GLY A 21 -19.18 -16.81 -7.39
C GLY A 21 -18.44 -16.61 -8.71
N THR A 22 -18.71 -17.49 -9.67
CA THR A 22 -18.20 -17.40 -11.05
C THR A 22 -19.35 -17.07 -12.02
N PRO A 23 -19.07 -16.41 -13.16
CA PRO A 23 -17.77 -15.89 -13.60
C PRO A 23 -17.40 -14.55 -12.94
N SER A 24 -16.13 -14.16 -13.07
CA SER A 24 -15.74 -12.78 -12.76
C SER A 24 -16.34 -11.80 -13.76
N THR A 25 -16.67 -10.59 -13.34
CA THR A 25 -17.14 -9.50 -14.21
C THR A 25 -15.96 -8.63 -14.65
N LEU A 26 -15.91 -8.27 -15.93
CA LEU A 26 -15.00 -7.24 -16.44
C LEU A 26 -15.49 -5.86 -15.97
N VAL A 27 -14.65 -5.17 -15.21
CA VAL A 27 -14.95 -3.81 -14.74
C VAL A 27 -14.50 -2.78 -15.77
N ARG A 28 -13.31 -3.00 -16.36
CA ARG A 28 -12.76 -2.16 -17.41
C ARG A 28 -11.68 -2.89 -18.20
N GLN A 29 -11.66 -2.63 -19.50
CA GLN A 29 -10.50 -2.86 -20.36
C GLN A 29 -9.50 -1.72 -20.13
N ALA A 30 -8.31 -2.04 -19.61
CA ALA A 30 -7.25 -1.06 -19.42
C ALA A 30 -6.52 -0.83 -20.75
N ALA A 31 -6.11 0.42 -20.98
CA ALA A 31 -5.33 0.83 -22.14
C ALA A 31 -3.85 0.44 -22.01
N GLY A 32 -3.37 0.29 -20.77
CA GLY A 32 -1.99 -0.10 -20.45
C GLY A 32 -1.94 -1.05 -19.25
N ARG A 33 -0.73 -1.35 -18.77
CA ARG A 33 -0.55 -2.19 -17.58
C ARG A 33 -1.24 -1.56 -16.38
N ALA A 34 -2.17 -2.29 -15.78
CA ALA A 34 -2.90 -1.83 -14.60
C ALA A 34 -2.41 -2.52 -13.33
N SER A 35 -2.37 -1.79 -12.21
CA SER A 35 -1.94 -2.29 -10.90
C SER A 35 -2.53 -1.48 -9.74
N GLY A 36 -2.29 -1.92 -8.50
CA GLY A 36 -2.61 -1.11 -7.31
C GLY A 36 -4.09 -0.76 -7.14
N THR A 37 -4.99 -1.72 -7.39
CA THR A 37 -6.45 -1.50 -7.32
C THR A 37 -6.93 -1.30 -5.89
N SER A 38 -7.76 -0.29 -5.65
CA SER A 38 -8.46 -0.03 -4.38
C SER A 38 -9.94 0.29 -4.61
N ILE A 39 -10.80 -0.11 -3.69
CA ILE A 39 -12.26 -0.06 -3.84
C ILE A 39 -12.94 0.28 -2.52
N ALA A 40 -13.94 1.15 -2.57
CA ALA A 40 -14.95 1.26 -1.53
C ALA A 40 -16.31 1.59 -2.17
N GLY A 41 -17.31 0.73 -1.95
CA GLY A 41 -18.60 0.86 -2.63
C GLY A 41 -18.43 0.86 -4.16
N ASP A 42 -18.92 1.92 -4.79
CA ASP A 42 -18.88 2.11 -6.25
C ASP A 42 -17.63 2.84 -6.75
N ASP A 43 -16.74 3.26 -5.84
CA ASP A 43 -15.49 3.94 -6.18
C ASP A 43 -14.36 2.92 -6.37
N VAL A 44 -13.67 3.02 -7.50
CA VAL A 44 -12.54 2.16 -7.87
C VAL A 44 -11.37 3.02 -8.31
N ALA A 45 -10.22 2.86 -7.66
CA ALA A 45 -8.97 3.51 -8.04
C ALA A 45 -7.91 2.48 -8.44
N TRP A 46 -7.06 2.82 -9.40
CA TRP A 46 -5.93 1.96 -9.83
C TRP A 46 -4.88 2.78 -10.58
N SER A 47 -3.65 2.29 -10.61
CA SER A 47 -2.60 2.84 -11.46
C SER A 47 -2.64 2.18 -12.83
N GLU A 48 -2.51 2.99 -13.88
CA GLU A 48 -2.50 2.54 -15.26
C GLU A 48 -1.34 3.20 -16.00
N GLU A 49 -0.50 2.40 -16.66
CA GLU A 49 0.55 2.89 -17.52
C GLU A 49 -0.03 3.64 -18.72
N THR A 50 0.48 4.84 -18.96
CA THR A 50 0.15 5.70 -20.10
C THR A 50 1.01 5.31 -21.32
N PRO A 51 0.63 5.70 -22.54
CA PRO A 51 1.48 5.51 -23.73
C PRO A 51 2.89 6.09 -23.58
N GLU A 52 3.05 7.12 -22.75
CA GLU A 52 4.31 7.79 -22.44
C GLU A 52 5.16 7.04 -21.39
N GLY A 53 4.66 5.93 -20.83
CA GLY A 53 5.34 5.14 -19.81
C GLY A 53 5.13 5.64 -18.36
N GLU A 54 4.32 6.68 -18.17
CA GLU A 54 3.98 7.21 -16.84
C GLU A 54 2.86 6.39 -16.19
N LEU A 55 2.84 6.27 -14.86
CA LEU A 55 1.77 5.59 -14.14
C LEU A 55 0.69 6.60 -13.74
N GLY A 56 -0.41 6.68 -14.48
CA GLY A 56 -1.53 7.55 -14.15
C GLY A 56 -2.48 6.91 -13.13
N LEU A 57 -2.81 7.62 -12.04
CA LEU A 57 -3.84 7.17 -11.11
C LEU A 57 -5.23 7.43 -11.68
N ARG A 58 -5.97 6.36 -11.96
CA ARG A 58 -7.35 6.41 -12.43
C ARG A 58 -8.32 6.29 -11.27
N LEU A 59 -9.42 7.03 -11.33
CA LEU A 59 -10.58 6.90 -10.44
C LEU A 59 -11.85 6.73 -11.28
N LYS A 60 -12.60 5.64 -11.05
CA LYS A 60 -13.94 5.38 -11.59
C LYS A 60 -14.94 5.46 -10.44
N ARG A 61 -16.06 6.16 -10.65
CA ARG A 61 -17.15 6.27 -9.67
C ARG A 61 -18.45 5.79 -10.29
N GLY A 62 -19.02 4.69 -9.78
CA GLY A 62 -20.20 4.06 -10.37
C GLY A 62 -19.99 3.79 -11.86
N ASP A 63 -20.93 4.18 -12.70
CA ASP A 63 -20.87 4.00 -14.16
C ASP A 63 -20.17 5.13 -14.92
N ALA A 64 -19.64 6.14 -14.22
CA ALA A 64 -18.93 7.24 -14.87
C ALA A 64 -17.65 6.77 -15.56
N ALA A 65 -17.24 7.52 -16.60
CA ALA A 65 -15.95 7.33 -17.22
C ALA A 65 -14.82 7.59 -16.20
N PRO A 66 -13.73 6.79 -16.20
CA PRO A 66 -12.63 7.01 -15.27
C PRO A 66 -11.88 8.30 -15.56
N VAL A 67 -11.48 9.01 -14.52
CA VAL A 67 -10.66 10.24 -14.59
C VAL A 67 -9.21 9.95 -14.20
N ASN A 68 -8.25 10.66 -14.80
CA ASN A 68 -6.85 10.63 -14.36
C ASN A 68 -6.62 11.71 -13.30
N LEU A 69 -6.28 11.32 -12.08
CA LEU A 69 -6.00 12.25 -10.99
C LEU A 69 -4.56 12.77 -11.00
N THR A 70 -3.68 12.16 -11.81
CA THR A 70 -2.28 12.56 -12.01
C THR A 70 -2.02 12.74 -13.51
N ALA A 71 -2.75 13.66 -14.14
CA ALA A 71 -2.67 13.92 -15.58
C ALA A 71 -1.55 14.89 -15.99
N ASP A 72 -0.92 15.55 -15.03
CA ASP A 72 0.21 16.45 -15.28
C ASP A 72 1.38 15.66 -15.86
N ALA A 73 2.03 16.18 -16.90
CA ALA A 73 3.20 15.53 -17.50
C ALA A 73 4.31 15.29 -16.45
N GLY A 74 4.96 14.13 -16.52
CA GLY A 74 5.99 13.69 -15.58
C GLY A 74 5.44 13.29 -14.21
N SER A 75 4.12 13.24 -14.02
CA SER A 75 3.50 12.82 -12.75
C SER A 75 3.07 11.37 -12.76
N HIS A 76 3.42 10.67 -11.68
CA HIS A 76 3.00 9.31 -11.40
C HIS A 76 2.01 9.31 -10.23
N GLY A 77 1.11 8.33 -10.22
CA GLY A 77 0.11 8.13 -9.17
C GLY A 77 -0.06 6.65 -8.87
N TYR A 78 0.19 6.24 -7.61
CA TYR A 78 0.20 4.83 -7.23
C TYR A 78 -0.12 4.54 -5.77
N GLN A 79 -0.25 3.25 -5.46
CA GLN A 79 -0.50 2.69 -4.12
C GLN A 79 -1.78 3.22 -3.43
N ALA A 80 -2.83 3.44 -4.22
CA ALA A 80 -4.10 3.97 -3.75
C ALA A 80 -4.73 3.17 -2.60
N SER A 81 -5.41 3.87 -1.69
CA SER A 81 -6.38 3.32 -0.73
C SER A 81 -7.64 4.18 -0.69
N ILE A 82 -8.80 3.53 -0.59
CA ILE A 82 -10.09 4.21 -0.43
C ILE A 82 -10.69 3.81 0.92
N LYS A 83 -11.17 4.81 1.67
CA LYS A 83 -11.87 4.61 2.94
C LYS A 83 -12.71 5.84 3.29
N ASP A 84 -13.92 5.63 3.83
CA ASP A 84 -14.76 6.67 4.44
C ASP A 84 -14.94 7.94 3.57
N GLY A 85 -15.09 7.77 2.26
CA GLY A 85 -15.27 8.88 1.31
C GLY A 85 -13.98 9.63 0.94
N GLY A 86 -12.82 9.15 1.39
CA GLY A 86 -11.50 9.62 0.99
C GLY A 86 -10.75 8.61 0.13
N LEU A 87 -9.88 9.12 -0.72
CA LEU A 87 -8.87 8.40 -1.47
C LEU A 87 -7.49 8.92 -1.06
N ALA A 88 -6.58 8.05 -0.65
CA ALA A 88 -5.18 8.38 -0.42
C ALA A 88 -4.28 7.68 -1.45
N PHE A 89 -3.25 8.35 -1.94
CA PHE A 89 -2.31 7.78 -2.92
C PHE A 89 -0.95 8.48 -2.87
N THR A 90 0.10 7.85 -3.40
CA THR A 90 1.40 8.50 -3.58
C THR A 90 1.44 9.15 -4.96
N ARG A 91 1.83 10.42 -5.01
CA ARG A 91 2.24 11.10 -6.23
C ARG A 91 3.76 11.02 -6.35
N GLY A 92 4.25 10.57 -7.51
CA GLY A 92 5.67 10.61 -7.88
C GLY A 92 5.93 11.65 -8.95
N ARG A 93 7.13 12.24 -8.97
CA ARG A 93 7.59 13.16 -10.03
C ARG A 93 9.10 13.11 -10.15
N PHE A 94 9.63 13.37 -11.34
CA PHE A 94 11.06 13.56 -11.54
C PHE A 94 11.38 15.05 -11.57
N GLU A 95 12.31 15.48 -10.72
CA GLU A 95 12.89 16.84 -10.70
C GLU A 95 14.41 16.69 -10.61
N ASP A 96 15.16 17.32 -11.52
CA ASP A 96 16.63 17.27 -11.56
C ASP A 96 17.21 15.84 -11.44
N GLU A 97 16.70 14.91 -12.27
CA GLU A 97 17.06 13.47 -12.30
C GLU A 97 16.73 12.68 -11.02
N SER A 98 16.11 13.32 -10.03
CA SER A 98 15.73 12.72 -8.76
C SER A 98 14.23 12.44 -8.73
N PHE A 99 13.85 11.28 -8.20
CA PHE A 99 12.46 10.93 -8.02
C PHE A 99 11.97 11.44 -6.66
N HIS A 100 10.98 12.33 -6.70
CA HIS A 100 10.30 12.87 -5.52
C HIS A 100 8.96 12.20 -5.33
N SER A 101 8.56 12.02 -4.08
CA SER A 101 7.30 11.36 -3.76
C SER A 101 6.58 12.00 -2.59
N ALA A 102 5.29 12.24 -2.78
CA ALA A 102 4.44 12.93 -1.82
C ALA A 102 3.11 12.19 -1.64
N PRO A 103 2.62 11.99 -0.41
CA PRO A 103 1.30 11.41 -0.21
C PRO A 103 0.22 12.48 -0.45
N VAL A 104 -0.89 12.04 -1.04
CA VAL A 104 -2.01 12.89 -1.43
C VAL A 104 -3.29 12.34 -0.84
N ILE A 105 -4.13 13.24 -0.33
CA ILE A 105 -5.50 12.98 0.11
C ILE A 105 -6.46 13.62 -0.90
N TYR A 106 -7.47 12.87 -1.31
CA TYR A 106 -8.50 13.30 -2.24
C TYR A 106 -9.88 12.99 -1.67
N GLY A 107 -10.70 14.03 -1.45
CA GLY A 107 -12.08 13.88 -1.01
C GLY A 107 -12.98 13.45 -2.17
N LEU A 108 -13.59 12.26 -2.10
CA LEU A 108 -14.38 11.72 -3.22
C LEU A 108 -15.67 12.49 -3.45
N ALA A 109 -16.27 13.05 -2.40
CA ALA A 109 -17.47 13.88 -2.50
C ALA A 109 -17.17 15.30 -2.98
N THR A 110 -16.08 15.92 -2.49
CA THR A 110 -15.79 17.34 -2.72
C THR A 110 -14.85 17.59 -3.89
N GLY A 111 -14.09 16.58 -4.31
CA GLY A 111 -12.98 16.73 -5.26
C GLY A 111 -11.79 17.50 -4.70
N THR A 112 -11.77 17.79 -3.40
CA THR A 112 -10.67 18.52 -2.76
C THR A 112 -9.43 17.66 -2.69
N ARG A 113 -8.28 18.24 -3.06
CA ARG A 113 -6.97 17.60 -3.02
C ARG A 113 -6.08 18.30 -2.00
N VAL A 114 -5.46 17.50 -1.12
CA VAL A 114 -4.42 17.94 -0.19
C VAL A 114 -3.18 17.10 -0.47
N GLU A 115 -2.14 17.74 -1.00
CA GLU A 115 -0.83 17.13 -1.19
C GLU A 115 0.05 17.52 0.00
N LEU A 116 0.60 16.53 0.68
CA LEU A 116 1.46 16.77 1.83
C LEU A 116 2.90 16.98 1.36
N PRO A 117 3.69 17.79 2.08
CA PRO A 117 5.09 17.96 1.74
C PRO A 117 5.85 16.63 1.86
N GLU A 118 6.84 16.44 1.00
CA GLU A 118 7.81 15.37 1.13
C GLU A 118 8.50 15.45 2.50
N VAL A 119 8.73 14.29 3.13
CA VAL A 119 9.49 14.23 4.37
C VAL A 119 10.93 14.67 4.08
N PRO A 120 11.53 15.60 4.83
CA PRO A 120 12.90 16.03 4.57
C PRO A 120 13.86 14.85 4.58
N SER A 121 14.63 14.72 3.51
CA SER A 121 15.66 13.69 3.40
C SER A 121 16.77 13.90 4.43
N THR A 122 17.29 12.79 4.94
CA THR A 122 18.50 12.71 5.75
C THR A 122 19.63 11.97 5.02
N GLY A 123 19.37 11.51 3.80
CA GLY A 123 20.30 10.79 2.94
C GLY A 123 20.64 11.54 1.65
N PRO A 124 21.28 10.87 0.67
CA PRO A 124 21.70 11.49 -0.59
C PRO A 124 20.56 11.65 -1.62
N PHE A 125 19.41 11.02 -1.41
CA PHE A 125 18.25 11.03 -2.32
C PHE A 125 17.02 11.64 -1.65
N PRO A 126 16.02 12.12 -2.40
CA PRO A 126 14.73 12.52 -1.83
C PRO A 126 14.08 11.39 -1.00
N SER A 127 13.20 11.75 -0.07
CA SER A 127 12.51 10.74 0.73
C SER A 127 11.49 9.96 -0.09
N ASP A 128 11.44 8.64 0.10
CA ASP A 128 10.47 7.76 -0.55
C ASP A 128 9.23 7.56 0.33
N SER A 129 8.11 8.16 -0.07
CA SER A 129 6.80 8.09 0.57
C SER A 129 5.91 7.03 -0.09
N ARG A 130 5.50 6.01 0.65
CA ARG A 130 4.78 4.85 0.10
C ARG A 130 3.58 4.43 0.93
N TRP A 131 2.67 3.73 0.26
CA TRP A 131 1.53 3.02 0.87
C TRP A 131 0.66 3.89 1.79
N PRO A 132 0.14 5.03 1.33
CA PRO A 132 -0.74 5.84 2.15
C PRO A 132 -2.03 5.10 2.48
N ARG A 133 -2.49 5.26 3.73
CA ARG A 133 -3.68 4.64 4.32
C ARG A 133 -4.47 5.66 5.13
N LEU A 134 -5.79 5.64 4.97
CA LEU A 134 -6.71 6.42 5.78
C LEU A 134 -7.08 5.64 7.06
N ALA A 135 -7.00 6.32 8.20
CA ALA A 135 -7.22 5.77 9.53
C ALA A 135 -7.94 6.80 10.42
N GLY A 136 -9.27 6.76 10.42
CA GLY A 136 -10.12 7.73 11.11
C GLY A 136 -9.82 9.16 10.66
N PRO A 137 -9.41 10.07 11.56
CA PRO A 137 -9.09 11.45 11.22
C PRO A 137 -7.68 11.65 10.65
N TYR A 138 -6.95 10.56 10.36
CA TYR A 138 -5.56 10.62 9.95
C TYR A 138 -5.30 9.93 8.61
N MET A 139 -4.26 10.38 7.93
CA MET A 139 -3.55 9.61 6.93
C MET A 139 -2.21 9.12 7.52
N LEU A 140 -1.84 7.88 7.18
CA LEU A 140 -0.58 7.24 7.53
C LEU A 140 0.14 6.82 6.27
N TRP A 141 1.47 6.88 6.24
CA TRP A 141 2.27 6.37 5.12
C TRP A 141 3.65 5.91 5.59
N LEU A 142 4.28 5.03 4.83
CA LEU A 142 5.69 4.71 5.02
C LEU A 142 6.55 5.84 4.45
N TYR A 143 7.65 6.15 5.12
CA TYR A 143 8.66 7.05 4.59
C TYR A 143 10.06 6.47 4.84
N ASP A 144 10.91 6.56 3.83
CA ASP A 144 12.35 6.25 3.89
C ASP A 144 13.09 7.57 3.61
N ALA A 145 13.71 8.16 4.63
CA ALA A 145 14.37 9.45 4.54
C ALA A 145 15.88 9.32 4.39
N ASP A 146 16.49 8.21 4.81
CA ASP A 146 17.92 7.94 4.66
C ASP A 146 18.27 7.18 3.36
N GLY A 147 17.29 6.54 2.73
CA GLY A 147 17.44 5.76 1.50
C GLY A 147 18.02 4.36 1.72
N GLU A 148 18.00 3.84 2.96
CA GLU A 148 18.58 2.55 3.31
C GLU A 148 17.59 1.38 3.21
N GLY A 149 16.38 1.61 2.72
CA GLY A 149 15.36 0.57 2.50
C GLY A 149 14.64 0.14 3.78
N ARG A 150 14.86 0.85 4.88
CA ARG A 150 14.03 0.80 6.08
C ARG A 150 13.03 1.95 6.01
N SER A 151 11.92 1.85 6.73
CA SER A 151 10.93 2.92 6.68
C SER A 151 10.28 3.15 8.03
N GLY A 152 10.18 4.43 8.39
CA GLY A 152 9.30 4.88 9.44
C GLY A 152 7.84 4.91 8.98
N VAL A 153 6.95 5.30 9.89
CA VAL A 153 5.54 5.54 9.60
C VAL A 153 5.24 6.98 9.99
N MET A 154 4.83 7.78 9.03
CA MET A 154 4.41 9.16 9.21
C MET A 154 2.90 9.22 9.35
N ARG A 155 2.41 10.23 10.09
CA ARG A 155 0.98 10.53 10.26
C ARG A 155 0.74 12.00 10.01
N ALA A 156 -0.40 12.34 9.41
CA ALA A 156 -0.94 13.70 9.39
C ALA A 156 -2.47 13.67 9.51
N ALA A 157 -3.07 14.79 9.89
CA ALA A 157 -4.50 15.00 9.80
C ALA A 157 -4.95 15.06 8.33
N LEU A 158 -6.24 14.84 8.06
CA LEU A 158 -6.75 14.81 6.68
C LEU A 158 -6.70 16.15 5.95
N ASP A 159 -6.52 17.26 6.68
CA ASP A 159 -6.26 18.59 6.13
C ASP A 159 -4.77 18.86 5.85
N GLY A 160 -3.90 17.86 6.07
CA GLY A 160 -2.45 17.93 5.88
C GLY A 160 -1.69 18.49 7.09
N SER A 161 -2.37 18.92 8.15
CA SER A 161 -1.72 19.46 9.34
C SER A 161 -1.16 18.37 10.26
N GLY A 162 -0.29 18.77 11.20
CA GLY A 162 0.17 17.89 12.28
C GLY A 162 1.02 16.71 11.83
N MET A 163 1.79 16.86 10.75
CA MET A 163 2.70 15.82 10.24
C MET A 163 3.72 15.41 11.32
N THR A 164 3.71 14.14 11.72
CA THR A 164 4.60 13.59 12.76
C THR A 164 4.84 12.10 12.58
N PRO A 165 6.05 11.59 12.84
CA PRO A 165 6.31 10.16 12.81
C PRO A 165 5.66 9.47 14.02
N ILE A 166 5.02 8.33 13.78
CA ILE A 166 4.57 7.39 14.81
C ILE A 166 5.52 6.18 14.94
N VAL A 167 6.31 5.92 13.90
CA VAL A 167 7.53 5.11 13.92
C VAL A 167 8.58 5.95 13.21
N ARG A 168 9.74 6.14 13.85
CA ARG A 168 10.83 6.90 13.25
C ARG A 168 11.59 6.03 12.26
N ASP A 169 12.03 6.65 11.18
CA ASP A 169 13.05 6.09 10.30
C ASP A 169 14.43 6.03 10.97
N GLY A 170 15.35 5.26 10.38
CA GLY A 170 16.73 5.07 10.83
C GLY A 170 17.06 3.61 11.19
N PRO A 171 18.16 3.36 11.92
CA PRO A 171 18.71 2.01 12.14
C PRO A 171 17.77 0.98 12.77
N GLU A 172 16.80 1.44 13.55
CA GLU A 172 15.83 0.60 14.24
C GLU A 172 14.51 0.43 13.47
N ALA A 173 14.35 1.15 12.35
CA ALA A 173 13.15 1.08 11.54
C ALA A 173 13.05 -0.27 10.80
N PRO A 174 11.82 -0.79 10.61
CA PRO A 174 11.65 -2.04 9.88
C PRO A 174 11.92 -1.88 8.38
N SER A 175 12.42 -2.94 7.74
CA SER A 175 12.40 -3.10 6.27
C SER A 175 10.97 -3.39 5.79
N ALA A 176 10.12 -2.36 5.83
CA ALA A 176 8.70 -2.48 5.55
C ALA A 176 8.44 -2.63 4.04
N SER A 177 7.75 -3.70 3.64
CA SER A 177 7.31 -3.89 2.25
C SER A 177 5.95 -3.25 2.00
N ARG A 178 5.09 -3.13 3.03
CA ARG A 178 3.73 -2.57 2.90
C ARG A 178 3.18 -2.04 4.22
N LEU A 179 2.28 -1.07 4.10
CA LEU A 179 1.45 -0.55 5.19
C LEU A 179 -0.04 -0.84 4.96
N ASP A 180 -0.74 -1.16 6.03
CA ASP A 180 -2.20 -1.16 6.15
C ASP A 180 -2.61 -0.45 7.44
N ALA A 181 -3.87 -0.04 7.58
CA ALA A 181 -4.34 0.64 8.78
C ALA A 181 -5.84 0.44 9.06
N SER A 182 -6.16 0.29 10.34
CA SER A 182 -7.50 0.54 10.88
C SER A 182 -7.53 1.92 11.54
N ASP A 183 -8.67 2.31 12.11
CA ASP A 183 -8.77 3.58 12.84
C ASP A 183 -7.95 3.61 14.15
N GLN A 184 -7.44 2.47 14.58
CA GLN A 184 -6.75 2.32 15.87
C GLN A 184 -5.30 1.89 15.74
N VAL A 185 -4.97 1.09 14.72
CA VAL A 185 -3.62 0.54 14.54
C VAL A 185 -3.13 0.64 13.10
N ALA A 186 -1.86 0.97 12.96
CA ALA A 186 -1.12 0.80 11.72
C ALA A 186 -0.48 -0.60 11.73
N THR A 187 -0.63 -1.36 10.64
CA THR A 187 -0.02 -2.68 10.47
C THR A 187 1.06 -2.60 9.40
N ILE A 188 2.29 -2.90 9.79
CA ILE A 188 3.48 -2.91 8.94
C ILE A 188 3.77 -4.36 8.56
N ILE A 189 3.88 -4.63 7.27
CA ILE A 189 4.33 -5.92 6.74
C ILE A 189 5.83 -5.78 6.48
N VAL A 190 6.62 -6.65 7.10
CA VAL A 190 8.07 -6.71 6.97
C VAL A 190 8.43 -7.98 6.24
N GLU A 191 9.10 -7.84 5.11
CA GLU A 191 9.65 -8.98 4.37
C GLU A 191 11.11 -9.15 4.77
N PRO A 192 11.47 -10.25 5.46
CA PRO A 192 12.86 -10.53 5.77
C PRO A 192 13.63 -10.82 4.46
N PRO A 193 14.96 -10.58 4.43
CA PRO A 193 15.79 -11.02 3.33
C PRO A 193 15.61 -12.53 3.14
N ARG A 194 15.28 -12.96 1.93
CA ARG A 194 15.16 -14.39 1.62
C ARG A 194 16.55 -15.00 1.60
N ASP A 195 16.79 -16.00 2.42
CA ASP A 195 18.04 -16.78 2.39
C ASP A 195 17.97 -17.96 1.42
N GLY A 196 16.80 -18.15 0.77
CA GLY A 196 16.57 -19.19 -0.24
C GLY A 196 16.18 -20.54 0.35
N THR A 197 15.96 -20.63 1.66
CA THR A 197 15.55 -21.88 2.33
C THR A 197 14.03 -22.04 2.38
N ASP A 198 13.25 -21.04 1.94
CA ASP A 198 11.79 -20.97 2.04
C ASP A 198 11.32 -21.29 3.48
N GLY A 199 12.14 -20.89 4.45
CA GLY A 199 11.98 -21.17 5.88
C GLY A 199 10.97 -20.26 6.54
N ASN A 200 10.61 -20.57 7.79
CA ASN A 200 9.70 -19.72 8.57
C ASN A 200 10.29 -18.32 8.83
N GLU A 201 11.60 -18.23 8.91
CA GLU A 201 12.43 -17.04 8.98
C GLU A 201 12.23 -16.12 7.76
N ASP A 202 11.97 -16.69 6.58
CA ASP A 202 11.78 -15.96 5.32
C ASP A 202 10.34 -15.43 5.12
N LEU A 203 9.39 -15.86 5.97
CA LEU A 203 7.99 -15.45 5.82
C LEU A 203 7.77 -13.97 6.24
N PRO A 204 6.82 -13.25 5.61
CA PRO A 204 6.47 -11.90 6.04
C PRO A 204 6.05 -11.85 7.52
N LYS A 205 6.52 -10.82 8.22
CA LYS A 205 6.20 -10.56 9.63
C LYS A 205 5.28 -9.35 9.73
N LEU A 206 4.27 -9.44 10.60
CA LEU A 206 3.36 -8.33 10.88
C LEU A 206 3.79 -7.64 12.16
N PHE A 207 3.89 -6.33 12.11
CA PHE A 207 4.07 -5.47 13.26
C PHE A 207 2.92 -4.47 13.34
N GLN A 208 2.55 -4.08 14.56
CA GLN A 208 1.50 -3.11 14.80
C GLN A 208 1.96 -2.00 15.73
N VAL A 209 1.48 -0.79 15.47
CA VAL A 209 1.68 0.39 16.31
C VAL A 209 0.36 1.15 16.39
N PRO A 210 -0.03 1.72 17.55
CA PRO A 210 -1.21 2.58 17.61
C PRO A 210 -1.08 3.77 16.64
N VAL A 211 -2.17 4.18 16.00
CA VAL A 211 -2.15 5.36 15.09
C VAL A 211 -1.79 6.65 15.82
N THR A 212 -1.92 6.66 17.15
CA THR A 212 -1.49 7.77 18.01
C THR A 212 0.02 7.81 18.25
N GLY A 213 0.76 6.76 17.88
CA GLY A 213 2.14 6.52 18.30
C GLY A 213 2.22 5.54 19.46
N GLY A 214 3.39 4.92 19.64
CA GLY A 214 3.66 3.95 20.69
C GLY A 214 4.76 2.97 20.32
N GLU A 215 4.87 1.90 21.10
CA GLU A 215 5.80 0.81 20.81
C GLU A 215 5.35 0.02 19.58
N LEU A 216 6.29 -0.27 18.67
CA LEU A 216 6.07 -1.18 17.57
C LEU A 216 6.13 -2.62 18.07
N GLN A 217 5.02 -3.35 17.97
CA GLN A 217 4.89 -4.70 18.50
C GLN A 217 4.71 -5.72 17.39
N ARG A 218 5.45 -6.83 17.45
CA ARG A 218 5.26 -7.96 16.54
C ARG A 218 3.91 -8.64 16.82
N TYR A 219 3.17 -8.92 15.76
CA TYR A 219 1.80 -9.43 15.82
C TYR A 219 1.57 -10.73 15.04
N SER A 220 2.53 -11.15 14.21
CA SER A 220 2.51 -12.48 13.59
C SER A 220 3.48 -13.45 14.28
N CYS A 221 3.11 -14.74 14.24
CA CYS A 221 3.93 -15.84 14.74
C CYS A 221 4.33 -16.78 13.60
N ASN A 222 5.52 -17.35 13.75
CA ASN A 222 5.92 -18.49 12.94
C ASN A 222 5.17 -19.73 13.46
N ARG A 223 4.69 -20.57 12.55
CA ARG A 223 4.10 -21.86 12.93
C ARG A 223 5.19 -22.73 13.58
N ASP A 224 4.85 -23.39 14.69
CA ASP A 224 5.67 -24.41 15.37
C ASP A 224 6.96 -23.96 16.11
N THR A 225 7.21 -22.65 16.32
CA THR A 225 8.34 -22.16 17.13
C THR A 225 7.95 -21.10 18.18
N SER A 226 7.98 -21.47 19.49
CA SER A 226 8.02 -20.64 20.74
C SER A 226 7.02 -19.46 20.91
N PRO A 227 6.75 -18.98 22.16
CA PRO A 227 5.46 -18.40 22.49
C PRO A 227 5.22 -17.03 21.85
N CYS A 228 4.07 -16.92 21.18
CA CYS A 228 3.51 -15.67 20.70
C CYS A 228 3.38 -14.61 21.81
N PRO A 229 3.52 -13.31 21.49
CA PRO A 229 3.26 -12.27 22.46
C PRO A 229 1.80 -12.36 22.96
N PRO A 230 1.55 -12.41 24.28
CA PRO A 230 0.24 -12.70 24.86
C PRO A 230 -0.80 -11.56 24.72
N ARG A 231 -0.49 -10.51 23.95
CA ARG A 231 -1.28 -9.28 23.86
C ARG A 231 -1.99 -9.08 22.51
N ALA A 232 -1.87 -10.03 21.58
CA ALA A 232 -2.56 -9.94 20.30
C ALA A 232 -4.06 -10.29 20.43
N ARG A 233 -4.94 -9.32 20.18
CA ARG A 233 -6.40 -9.52 20.10
C ARG A 233 -6.84 -10.32 18.86
N ALA A 234 -5.97 -10.48 17.86
CA ALA A 234 -6.20 -11.28 16.66
C ALA A 234 -4.87 -11.77 16.06
N LEU A 235 -4.47 -13.02 16.26
CA LEU A 235 -3.24 -13.54 15.67
C LEU A 235 -3.40 -13.87 14.19
N ALA A 236 -2.40 -13.53 13.38
CA ALA A 236 -2.22 -14.06 12.04
C ALA A 236 -1.09 -15.09 12.03
N TRP A 237 -1.39 -16.30 11.54
CA TRP A 237 -0.39 -17.34 11.29
C TRP A 237 0.09 -17.25 9.84
N SER A 238 1.40 -17.13 9.64
CA SER A 238 2.04 -17.31 8.34
C SER A 238 2.62 -18.72 8.27
N GLY A 239 2.31 -19.48 7.23
CA GLY A 239 2.93 -20.80 6.99
C GLY A 239 3.04 -21.10 5.49
N SER A 240 4.12 -21.76 5.10
CA SER A 240 4.24 -22.41 3.80
C SER A 240 3.57 -23.79 3.87
N THR A 241 2.62 -24.07 2.96
CA THR A 241 2.17 -25.45 2.75
C THR A 241 3.10 -26.12 1.76
N ALA A 242 4.13 -26.83 2.25
CA ALA A 242 4.69 -27.93 1.47
C ALA A 242 3.68 -29.10 1.54
N PRO A 243 3.28 -29.72 0.41
CA PRO A 243 2.54 -30.98 0.47
C PRO A 243 3.41 -32.03 1.20
N PRO A 244 2.82 -32.90 2.03
CA PRO A 244 3.59 -33.96 2.68
C PRO A 244 4.26 -34.84 1.61
N PRO A 245 5.50 -35.32 1.84
CA PRO A 245 6.13 -36.26 0.91
C PRO A 245 5.22 -37.48 0.79
N THR A 246 4.82 -37.80 -0.44
CA THR A 246 4.14 -39.05 -0.75
C THR A 246 5.06 -40.20 -0.33
N SER A 247 4.73 -40.85 0.78
CA SER A 247 5.27 -42.15 1.14
C SER A 247 4.80 -43.14 0.07
N THR A 248 5.69 -43.48 -0.86
CA THR A 248 5.56 -44.69 -1.66
C THR A 248 5.77 -45.88 -0.72
N ARG A 249 4.73 -46.70 -0.54
CA ARG A 249 4.87 -48.11 -0.17
C ARG A 249 4.77 -48.95 -1.44
#